data_AF-A0A2H0D3B1-F1
#
_entry.id   AF-A0A2H0D3B1-F1
#
_cell.length_a   1.000
_cell.length_b   1.000
_cell.length_c   1.000
_cell.angle_alpha   90.00
_cell.angle_beta   90.00
_cell.angle_gamma   90.00
#
_symmetry.space_group_name_H-M   'P 1'
#
loop_
_entity.id
_entity.type
_entity.pdbx_description
1 polymer ?
#
loop_
_entity_poly.entity_id
_entity_poly.type
_entity_poly.pdbx_seq_one_letter_code
_entity_poly.pdbx_strand_id
1 'polypeptide(L)'
;MNASKDKFFSIIAHDLRNPFGSVLGYSEIIAQDCLELDKTELKDFAEMLHKQAKIIYDLLENLLTWSRVQTGRMVYNPEHLNLEEKMMKVSYLYKEISEKKKVELTVPCNLRSLVFIDDNMIFTVMRNLVSNAVKFSPQNGFIKLTAKEEEKQFVVAVEDTGVGMSKEDQLKLFKIDVQH
;
A
#
# COMPACT_ATOMS: atom_id res chain seq x y z
N MET A 1 -17.48 -15.35 -14.26
CA MET A 1 -16.01 -15.15 -14.31
C MET A 1 -15.58 -14.00 -15.21
N ASN A 2 -16.20 -13.76 -16.39
CA ASN A 2 -15.80 -12.64 -17.27
C ASN A 2 -16.21 -11.25 -16.74
N ALA A 3 -17.41 -11.09 -16.19
CA ALA A 3 -17.90 -9.78 -15.73
C ALA A 3 -17.03 -9.10 -14.64
N SER A 4 -16.53 -9.84 -13.65
CA SER A 4 -15.61 -9.28 -12.64
C SER A 4 -14.23 -8.96 -13.22
N LYS A 5 -13.74 -9.73 -14.21
CA LYS A 5 -12.49 -9.41 -14.92
C LYS A 5 -12.64 -8.14 -15.77
N ASP A 6 -13.71 -8.04 -16.55
CA ASP A 6 -13.97 -6.89 -17.43
C ASP A 6 -14.22 -5.60 -16.63
N LYS A 7 -14.92 -5.70 -15.50
CA LYS A 7 -15.10 -4.59 -14.56
C LYS A 7 -13.79 -4.18 -13.89
N PHE A 8 -12.96 -5.15 -13.47
CA PHE A 8 -11.64 -4.89 -12.90
C PHE A 8 -10.70 -4.18 -13.89
N PHE A 9 -10.65 -4.64 -15.15
CA PHE A 9 -9.89 -3.95 -16.19
C PHE A 9 -10.42 -2.54 -16.46
N SER A 10 -11.74 -2.34 -16.40
CA SER A 10 -12.34 -1.02 -16.56
C SER A 10 -11.96 -0.06 -15.42
N ILE A 11 -11.96 -0.54 -14.17
CA ILE A 11 -11.54 0.23 -13.00
C ILE A 11 -10.06 0.60 -13.12
N ILE A 12 -9.19 -0.36 -13.43
CA ILE A 12 -7.74 -0.08 -13.60
C ILE A 12 -7.50 0.88 -14.75
N ALA A 13 -8.18 0.73 -15.88
CA ALA A 13 -8.02 1.63 -17.01
C ALA A 13 -8.40 3.07 -16.63
N HIS A 14 -9.47 3.25 -15.84
CA HIS A 14 -9.85 4.55 -15.31
C HIS A 14 -8.81 5.11 -14.33
N ASP A 15 -8.40 4.30 -13.34
CA ASP A 15 -7.48 4.71 -12.27
C ASP A 15 -6.04 4.90 -12.76
N LEU A 16 -5.69 4.32 -13.92
CA LEU A 16 -4.43 4.55 -14.61
C LEU A 16 -4.49 5.82 -15.49
N ARG A 17 -5.61 6.06 -16.19
CA ARG A 17 -5.74 7.17 -17.14
C ARG A 17 -5.55 8.53 -16.47
N ASN A 18 -6.14 8.73 -15.29
CA ASN A 18 -6.07 9.99 -14.58
C ASN A 18 -4.64 10.40 -14.19
N PRO A 19 -3.87 9.59 -13.43
CA PRO A 19 -2.50 9.94 -13.09
C PRO A 19 -1.58 9.98 -14.32
N PHE A 20 -1.83 9.15 -15.34
CA PHE A 20 -1.06 9.19 -16.59
C PHE A 20 -1.26 10.49 -17.36
N GLY A 21 -2.51 11.00 -17.42
CA GLY A 21 -2.80 12.32 -17.99
C GLY A 21 -2.06 13.45 -17.25
N SER A 22 -1.98 13.38 -15.92
CA SER A 22 -1.19 14.32 -15.13
C SER A 22 0.32 14.23 -15.41
N VAL A 23 0.88 13.02 -15.53
CA VAL A 23 2.29 12.84 -15.92
C VAL A 23 2.56 13.51 -17.26
N LEU A 24 1.72 13.26 -18.28
CA LEU A 24 1.86 13.89 -19.58
C LEU A 24 1.80 15.42 -19.47
N GLY A 25 0.78 15.96 -18.80
CA GLY A 25 0.62 17.41 -18.66
C GLY A 25 1.79 18.09 -17.96
N TYR A 26 2.25 17.57 -16.81
CA TYR A 26 3.42 18.14 -16.13
C TYR A 26 4.70 17.96 -16.95
N SER A 27 4.85 16.84 -17.66
CA SER A 27 6.01 16.63 -18.54
C SER A 27 6.01 17.59 -19.73
N GLU A 28 4.83 17.96 -20.24
CA GLU A 28 4.66 18.90 -21.35
C GLU A 28 4.98 20.33 -20.91
N ILE A 29 4.46 20.77 -19.75
CA ILE A 29 4.79 22.08 -19.16
C ILE A 29 6.31 22.19 -18.94
N ILE A 30 6.93 21.18 -18.34
CA ILE A 30 8.39 21.17 -18.14
C ILE A 30 9.12 21.18 -19.48
N ALA A 31 8.66 20.46 -20.50
CA ALA A 31 9.34 20.38 -21.79
C ALA A 31 9.22 21.67 -22.62
N GLN A 32 8.06 22.35 -22.57
CA GLN A 32 7.78 23.56 -23.35
C GLN A 32 8.28 24.83 -22.64
N ASP A 33 8.05 24.93 -21.34
CA ASP A 33 8.20 26.19 -20.59
C ASP A 33 9.42 26.19 -19.66
N CYS A 34 10.29 25.17 -19.72
CA CYS A 34 11.45 24.99 -18.82
C CYS A 34 12.28 26.25 -18.55
N LEU A 35 12.47 27.07 -19.60
CA LEU A 35 13.29 28.28 -19.55
C LEU A 35 12.55 29.49 -18.95
N GLU A 36 11.22 29.43 -18.90
CA GLU A 36 10.33 30.47 -18.40
C GLU A 36 9.94 30.22 -16.93
N LEU A 37 9.96 28.96 -16.51
CA LEU A 37 9.73 28.54 -15.12
C LEU A 37 10.86 29.00 -14.20
N ASP A 38 10.50 29.51 -13.03
CA ASP A 38 11.48 29.70 -11.98
C ASP A 38 11.90 28.36 -11.32
N LYS A 39 12.95 28.39 -10.50
CA LYS A 39 13.48 27.18 -9.86
C LYS A 39 12.48 26.50 -8.92
N THR A 40 11.57 27.26 -8.33
CA THR A 40 10.54 26.76 -7.41
C THR A 40 9.44 26.07 -8.20
N GLU A 41 8.94 26.71 -9.26
CA GLU A 41 7.91 26.15 -10.13
C GLU A 41 8.38 24.87 -10.82
N LEU A 42 9.60 24.87 -11.35
CA LEU A 42 10.20 23.68 -11.96
C LEU A 42 10.30 22.52 -10.95
N LYS A 43 10.69 22.82 -9.72
CA LYS A 43 10.77 21.83 -8.64
C LYS A 43 9.38 21.28 -8.31
N ASP A 44 8.38 22.14 -8.18
CA ASP A 44 7.00 21.73 -7.86
C ASP A 44 6.43 20.82 -8.94
N PHE A 45 6.58 21.19 -10.23
CA PHE A 45 6.15 20.32 -11.33
C PHE A 45 6.91 18.99 -11.37
N ALA A 46 8.22 18.99 -11.12
CA ALA A 46 9.01 17.76 -11.06
C ALA A 46 8.56 16.85 -9.89
N GLU A 47 8.27 17.42 -8.72
CA GLU A 47 7.72 16.67 -7.57
C GLU A 47 6.33 16.12 -7.86
N MET A 48 5.45 16.88 -8.52
CA MET A 48 4.14 16.42 -8.96
C MET A 48 4.24 15.29 -9.99
N LEU A 49 5.11 15.42 -10.99
CA LEU A 49 5.36 14.38 -11.98
C LEU A 49 5.88 13.10 -11.32
N HIS A 50 6.86 13.22 -10.41
CA HIS A 50 7.40 12.08 -9.68
C HIS A 50 6.32 11.38 -8.84
N LYS A 51 5.48 12.15 -8.14
CA LYS A 51 4.36 11.64 -7.36
C LYS A 51 3.38 10.85 -8.22
N GLN A 52 3.01 11.36 -9.39
CA GLN A 52 2.08 10.67 -10.29
C GLN A 52 2.70 9.41 -10.92
N ALA A 53 3.97 9.47 -11.31
CA ALA A 53 4.71 8.31 -11.79
C ALA A 53 4.76 7.18 -10.74
N LYS A 54 4.93 7.53 -9.47
CA LYS A 54 4.91 6.57 -8.35
C LYS A 54 3.53 5.93 -8.18
N ILE A 55 2.45 6.70 -8.28
CA ILE A 55 1.07 6.17 -8.23
C ILE A 55 0.84 5.16 -9.36
N ILE A 56 1.29 5.47 -10.58
CA ILE A 56 1.18 4.56 -11.73
C ILE A 56 1.96 3.27 -11.49
N TYR A 57 3.19 3.38 -10.97
CA TYR A 57 4.03 2.23 -10.65
C TYR A 57 3.35 1.31 -9.62
N ASP A 58 2.80 1.87 -8.54
CA ASP A 58 2.12 1.09 -7.50
C ASP A 58 0.86 0.39 -8.05
N LEU A 59 0.11 1.04 -8.96
CA LEU A 59 -1.03 0.42 -9.64
C LEU A 59 -0.61 -0.75 -10.53
N LEU A 60 0.51 -0.62 -11.24
CA LEU A 60 1.08 -1.68 -12.07
C LEU A 60 1.48 -2.89 -11.24
N GLU A 61 2.18 -2.68 -10.12
CA GLU A 61 2.60 -3.76 -9.21
C GLU A 61 1.39 -4.50 -8.61
N ASN A 62 0.34 -3.75 -8.25
CA ASN A 62 -0.92 -4.34 -7.78
C ASN A 62 -1.59 -5.19 -8.86
N LEU A 63 -1.63 -4.72 -10.11
CA LEU A 63 -2.16 -5.47 -11.26
C LEU A 63 -1.35 -6.75 -11.53
N LEU A 64 -0.02 -6.69 -11.51
CA LEU A 64 0.85 -7.84 -11.70
C LEU A 64 0.63 -8.89 -10.59
N THR A 65 0.54 -8.44 -9.34
CA THR A 65 0.24 -9.31 -8.20
C THR A 65 -1.11 -9.99 -8.37
N TRP A 66 -2.15 -9.26 -8.72
CA TRP A 66 -3.47 -9.81 -8.98
C TRP A 66 -3.49 -10.83 -10.13
N SER A 67 -2.80 -10.53 -11.24
CA SER A 67 -2.69 -11.44 -12.39
C SER A 67 -2.05 -12.78 -12.00
N ARG A 68 -1.02 -12.76 -11.15
CA ARG A 68 -0.38 -13.97 -10.62
C ARG A 68 -1.33 -14.80 -9.76
N VAL A 69 -2.16 -14.17 -8.92
CA VAL A 69 -3.21 -14.85 -8.14
C VAL A 69 -4.23 -15.53 -9.06
N GLN A 70 -4.76 -14.80 -10.05
CA GLN A 70 -5.82 -15.30 -10.94
C GLN A 70 -5.37 -16.45 -11.85
N THR A 71 -4.09 -16.49 -12.20
CA THR A 71 -3.53 -17.52 -13.07
C THR A 71 -3.05 -18.75 -12.29
N GLY A 72 -3.18 -18.76 -10.96
CA GLY A 72 -2.64 -19.83 -10.10
C GLY A 72 -1.11 -19.90 -10.13
N ARG A 73 -0.43 -18.84 -10.61
CA ARG A 73 1.03 -18.78 -10.76
C ARG A 73 1.72 -18.23 -9.51
N MET A 74 0.96 -17.87 -8.49
CA MET A 74 1.51 -17.53 -7.18
C MET A 74 1.94 -18.84 -6.50
N VAL A 75 3.25 -19.07 -6.45
CA VAL A 75 3.83 -20.24 -5.77
C VAL A 75 3.72 -20.01 -4.27
N TYR A 76 3.04 -20.92 -3.57
CA TYR A 76 2.98 -20.95 -2.12
C TYR A 76 4.14 -21.81 -1.60
N ASN A 77 5.06 -21.19 -0.87
CA ASN A 77 6.26 -21.83 -0.35
C ASN A 77 6.44 -21.49 1.15
N PRO A 78 5.64 -22.11 2.04
CA PRO A 78 5.69 -21.82 3.46
C PRO A 78 6.97 -22.35 4.11
N GLU A 79 7.47 -21.59 5.08
CA GLU A 79 8.61 -21.97 5.91
C GLU A 79 8.37 -21.51 7.37
N HIS A 80 9.18 -22.02 8.30
CA HIS A 80 9.13 -21.57 9.69
C HIS A 80 9.84 -20.22 9.82
N LEU A 81 9.09 -19.18 10.17
CA LEU A 81 9.55 -17.79 10.19
C LEU A 81 9.37 -17.15 11.56
N ASN A 82 10.29 -16.25 11.89
CA ASN A 82 10.12 -15.32 13.00
C ASN A 82 9.25 -14.15 12.55
N LEU A 83 8.00 -14.13 13.01
CA LEU A 83 7.02 -13.12 12.62
C LEU A 83 7.41 -11.71 13.11
N GLU A 84 8.07 -11.61 14.28
CA GLU A 84 8.53 -10.33 14.83
C GLU A 84 9.59 -9.68 13.96
N GLU A 85 10.59 -10.46 13.49
CA GLU A 85 11.60 -9.96 12.54
C GLU A 85 10.95 -9.43 11.26
N LYS A 86 9.91 -10.12 10.79
CA LYS A 86 9.18 -9.71 9.60
C LYS A 86 8.38 -8.42 9.83
N MET A 87 7.72 -8.28 10.97
CA MET A 87 7.01 -7.07 11.37
C MET A 87 7.97 -5.88 11.52
N MET A 88 9.15 -6.09 12.10
CA MET A 88 10.20 -5.08 12.22
C MET A 88 10.70 -4.60 10.85
N LYS A 89 10.89 -5.51 9.89
CA LYS A 89 11.23 -5.15 8.50
C LYS A 89 10.16 -4.26 7.86
N VAL A 90 8.88 -4.57 8.07
CA VAL A 90 7.77 -3.73 7.58
C VAL A 90 7.80 -2.36 8.26
N SER A 91 7.98 -2.31 9.58
CA SER A 91 8.07 -1.03 10.31
C SER A 91 9.20 -0.14 9.79
N TYR A 92 10.37 -0.72 9.56
CA TYR A 92 11.52 0.00 9.01
C TYR A 92 11.23 0.62 7.63
N LEU A 93 10.51 -0.10 6.76
CA LEU A 93 10.14 0.39 5.43
C LEU A 93 9.27 1.66 5.48
N TYR A 94 8.40 1.77 6.48
CA TYR A 94 7.46 2.90 6.60
C TYR A 94 7.93 3.98 7.58
N LYS A 95 9.01 3.75 8.32
CA LYS A 95 9.54 4.65 9.35
C LYS A 95 9.70 6.10 8.87
N GLU A 96 10.40 6.31 7.75
CA GLU A 96 10.66 7.66 7.23
C GLU A 96 9.36 8.38 6.84
N ILE A 97 8.43 7.66 6.22
CA ILE A 97 7.15 8.21 5.76
C ILE A 97 6.26 8.55 6.96
N SER A 98 6.18 7.66 7.96
CA SER A 98 5.43 7.91 9.18
C SER A 98 6.02 9.06 9.99
N GLU A 99 7.35 9.14 10.12
CA GLU A 99 8.05 10.24 10.80
C GLU A 99 7.80 11.60 10.12
N LYS A 100 7.89 11.66 8.78
CA LYS A 100 7.55 12.89 8.02
C LYS A 100 6.10 13.32 8.24
N LYS A 101 5.18 12.37 8.39
CA LYS A 101 3.77 12.63 8.71
C LYS A 101 3.53 12.88 10.21
N LYS A 102 4.56 12.74 11.06
CA LYS A 102 4.48 12.72 12.53
C LYS A 102 3.45 11.72 13.06
N VAL A 103 3.46 10.51 12.49
CA VAL A 103 2.68 9.38 12.97
C VAL A 103 3.63 8.41 13.68
N GLU A 104 3.31 8.03 14.91
CA GLU A 104 4.11 7.07 15.67
C GLU A 104 3.83 5.65 15.17
N LEU A 105 4.85 4.93 14.72
CA LEU A 105 4.73 3.53 14.30
C LEU A 105 5.49 2.63 15.28
N THR A 106 4.76 1.73 15.95
CA THR A 106 5.33 0.83 16.97
C THR A 106 5.06 -0.63 16.65
N VAL A 107 5.97 -1.49 17.12
CA VAL A 107 5.88 -2.95 17.03
C VAL A 107 6.03 -3.54 18.43
N PRO A 108 5.02 -3.42 19.31
CA PRO A 108 5.10 -3.97 20.67
C PRO A 108 4.82 -5.48 20.59
N CYS A 109 5.83 -6.22 20.16
CA CYS A 109 5.78 -7.65 19.97
C CYS A 109 6.88 -8.30 20.80
N ASN A 110 6.59 -9.47 21.36
CA ASN A 110 7.57 -10.34 22.01
C ASN A 110 7.16 -11.78 21.69
N LEU A 111 7.35 -12.16 20.44
CA LEU A 111 6.97 -13.47 19.92
C LEU A 111 8.23 -14.31 19.75
N ARG A 112 8.27 -15.43 20.48
CA ARG A 112 9.40 -16.37 20.43
C ARG A 112 9.14 -17.57 19.53
N SER A 113 7.88 -17.81 19.20
CA SER A 113 7.43 -18.96 18.41
C SER A 113 7.65 -18.72 16.92
N LEU A 114 8.11 -19.75 16.21
CA LEU A 114 8.20 -19.73 14.75
C LEU A 114 6.84 -20.10 14.14
N VAL A 115 6.44 -19.37 13.11
CA VAL A 115 5.16 -19.55 12.44
C VAL A 115 5.41 -20.17 11.06
N PHE A 116 4.65 -21.21 10.70
CA PHE A 116 4.75 -21.85 9.38
C PHE A 116 3.88 -21.13 8.35
N ILE A 117 4.46 -20.19 7.60
CA ILE A 117 3.76 -19.33 6.64
C ILE A 117 4.68 -18.98 5.46
N ASP A 118 4.12 -18.46 4.36
CA ASP A 118 4.90 -17.97 3.23
C ASP A 118 5.40 -16.54 3.50
N ASP A 119 6.71 -16.36 3.41
CA ASP A 119 7.40 -15.11 3.74
C ASP A 119 6.96 -13.92 2.86
N ASN A 120 6.75 -14.16 1.57
CA ASN A 120 6.40 -13.11 0.62
C ASN A 120 4.94 -12.71 0.76
N MET A 121 4.05 -13.69 0.96
CA MET A 121 2.63 -13.44 1.17
C MET A 121 2.38 -12.63 2.44
N ILE A 122 2.93 -13.04 3.59
CA ILE A 122 2.70 -12.32 4.85
C ILE A 122 3.32 -10.92 4.80
N PHE A 123 4.47 -10.76 4.15
CA PHE A 123 5.07 -9.44 3.93
C PHE A 123 4.14 -8.52 3.16
N THR A 124 3.55 -9.02 2.08
CA THR A 124 2.67 -8.26 1.20
C THR A 124 1.42 -7.81 1.97
N VAL A 125 0.82 -8.71 2.74
CA VAL A 125 -0.34 -8.40 3.60
C VAL A 125 0.02 -7.30 4.60
N MET A 126 1.08 -7.48 5.39
CA MET A 126 1.47 -6.50 6.41
C MET A 126 1.85 -5.14 5.81
N ARG A 127 2.58 -5.13 4.67
CA ARG A 127 2.89 -3.89 3.95
C ARG A 127 1.64 -3.14 3.52
N ASN A 128 0.66 -3.83 2.95
CA ASN A 128 -0.58 -3.19 2.49
C ASN A 128 -1.37 -2.59 3.67
N LEU A 129 -1.49 -3.34 4.77
CA LEU A 129 -2.20 -2.86 5.96
C LEU A 129 -1.49 -1.66 6.60
N VAL A 130 -0.17 -1.74 6.81
CA VAL A 130 0.62 -0.62 7.38
C VAL A 130 0.64 0.59 6.45
N SER A 131 0.73 0.38 5.13
CA SER A 131 0.64 1.46 4.15
C SER A 131 -0.68 2.22 4.25
N ASN A 132 -1.79 1.49 4.37
CA ASN A 132 -3.11 2.08 4.55
C ASN A 132 -3.20 2.85 5.86
N ALA A 133 -2.72 2.26 6.96
CA ALA A 133 -2.67 2.92 8.27
C ALA A 133 -1.88 4.25 8.20
N VAL A 134 -0.69 4.25 7.58
CA VAL A 134 0.13 5.46 7.37
C VAL A 134 -0.60 6.47 6.49
N LYS A 135 -1.27 6.03 5.43
CA LYS A 135 -2.01 6.91 4.52
C LYS A 135 -3.18 7.61 5.21
N PHE A 136 -3.94 6.91 6.05
CA PHE A 136 -5.20 7.40 6.61
C PHE A 136 -5.12 7.91 8.06
N SER A 137 -3.99 7.71 8.75
CA SER A 137 -3.74 8.30 10.08
C SER A 137 -3.46 9.81 10.03
N PRO A 138 -4.07 10.64 10.90
CA PRO A 138 -3.77 12.07 10.97
C PRO A 138 -2.39 12.33 11.59
N GLN A 139 -1.92 13.58 11.49
CA GLN A 139 -0.70 14.02 12.18
C GLN A 139 -0.84 13.82 13.70
N ASN A 140 0.24 13.39 14.35
CA ASN A 140 0.29 13.02 15.78
C ASN A 140 -0.57 11.79 16.15
N GLY A 141 -1.05 11.04 15.16
CA GLY A 141 -1.69 9.74 15.37
C GLY A 141 -0.68 8.63 15.65
N PHE A 142 -1.17 7.42 15.90
CA PHE A 142 -0.33 6.23 16.05
C PHE A 142 -0.78 5.09 15.16
N ILE A 143 0.17 4.18 14.91
CA ILE A 143 0.00 2.89 14.26
C ILE A 143 0.71 1.86 15.12
N LYS A 144 0.02 0.77 15.45
CA LYS A 144 0.55 -0.34 16.22
C LYS A 144 0.44 -1.62 15.42
N LEU A 145 1.58 -2.23 15.11
CA LEU A 145 1.67 -3.54 14.49
C LEU A 145 1.95 -4.58 15.57
N THR A 146 0.95 -5.39 15.88
CA THR A 146 1.02 -6.42 16.92
C THR A 146 0.86 -7.81 16.36
N ALA A 147 1.39 -8.78 17.09
CA ALA A 147 1.09 -10.18 16.86
C ALA A 147 0.93 -10.88 18.21
N LYS A 148 -0.01 -11.82 18.26
CA LYS A 148 -0.24 -12.67 19.44
C LYS A 148 -0.41 -14.12 19.01
N GLU A 149 0.09 -15.02 19.84
CA GLU A 149 -0.18 -16.45 19.73
C GLU A 149 -1.51 -16.75 20.45
N GLU A 150 -2.42 -17.40 19.74
CA GLU A 150 -3.64 -17.99 20.28
C GLU A 150 -3.56 -19.51 20.11
N GLU A 151 -4.43 -20.28 20.78
CA GLU A 151 -4.30 -21.75 20.90
C GLU A 151 -4.06 -22.52 19.58
N LYS A 152 -4.51 -22.00 18.43
CA LYS A 152 -4.38 -22.67 17.12
C LYS A 152 -3.88 -21.76 15.99
N GLN A 153 -3.54 -20.51 16.29
CA GLN A 153 -3.23 -19.53 15.26
C GLN A 153 -2.40 -18.37 15.81
N PHE A 154 -1.75 -17.66 14.89
CA PHE A 154 -1.18 -16.36 15.18
C PHE A 154 -2.09 -15.28 14.63
N VAL A 155 -2.40 -14.29 15.46
CA VAL A 155 -3.21 -13.14 15.05
C VAL A 155 -2.28 -11.95 14.91
N VAL A 156 -2.15 -11.45 13.68
CA VAL A 156 -1.48 -10.19 13.37
C VAL A 156 -2.54 -9.09 13.28
N ALA A 157 -2.30 -7.96 13.94
CA ALA A 157 -3.18 -6.82 13.89
C ALA A 157 -2.40 -5.53 13.59
N VAL A 158 -2.97 -4.70 12.73
CA VAL A 158 -2.56 -3.31 12.49
C VAL A 158 -3.67 -2.43 13.04
N GLU A 159 -3.36 -1.70 14.12
CA GLU A 159 -4.25 -0.74 14.74
C GLU A 159 -3.77 0.66 14.37
N ASP A 160 -4.68 1.57 14.05
CA ASP A 160 -4.36 2.95 13.70
C ASP A 160 -5.41 3.94 14.21
N THR A 161 -5.01 5.19 14.39
CA THR A 161 -5.91 6.29 14.80
C THR A 161 -6.43 7.10 13.61
N GLY A 162 -6.62 6.45 12.47
CA GLY A 162 -7.12 7.08 11.27
C GLY A 162 -8.56 7.55 11.37
N VAL A 163 -9.07 8.01 10.22
CA VAL A 163 -10.44 8.54 10.09
C VAL A 163 -11.54 7.52 10.39
N GLY A 164 -11.20 6.25 10.53
CA GLY A 164 -12.13 5.14 10.66
C GLY A 164 -12.88 4.85 9.36
N MET A 165 -13.83 3.92 9.43
CA MET A 165 -14.66 3.55 8.29
C MET A 165 -16.11 3.37 8.75
N SER A 166 -17.05 3.87 7.94
CA SER A 166 -18.48 3.60 8.16
C SER A 166 -18.76 2.10 8.04
N LYS A 167 -19.86 1.62 8.65
CA LYS A 167 -20.27 0.21 8.51
C LYS A 167 -20.50 -0.18 7.05
N GLU A 168 -21.00 0.74 6.24
CA GLU A 168 -21.26 0.51 4.82
C GLU A 168 -19.96 0.34 4.03
N ASP A 169 -18.92 1.10 4.35
CA ASP A 169 -17.60 0.99 3.72
C ASP A 169 -16.88 -0.29 4.14
N GLN A 170 -17.00 -0.68 5.42
CA GLN A 170 -16.43 -1.94 5.93
C GLN A 170 -16.96 -3.17 5.16
N LEU A 171 -18.24 -3.17 4.78
CA LEU A 171 -18.86 -4.25 4.00
C LEU A 171 -18.35 -4.34 2.54
N LYS A 172 -17.66 -3.31 2.07
CA LYS A 172 -17.12 -3.20 0.71
C LYS A 172 -15.60 -3.35 0.65
N LEU A 173 -14.89 -3.19 1.78
CA LEU A 173 -13.44 -3.03 1.87
C LEU A 173 -12.60 -4.09 1.11
N PHE A 174 -13.04 -5.35 1.08
CA PHE A 174 -12.33 -6.45 0.42
C PHE A 174 -13.05 -6.96 -0.85
N LYS A 175 -14.05 -6.22 -1.35
CA LYS A 175 -14.76 -6.55 -2.58
C LYS A 175 -14.09 -5.83 -3.74
N ILE A 176 -13.62 -6.62 -4.70
CA ILE A 176 -12.99 -6.12 -5.94
C ILE A 176 -14.01 -5.39 -6.84
N ASP A 177 -15.30 -5.68 -6.68
CA ASP A 177 -16.36 -5.27 -7.61
C ASP A 177 -17.09 -3.97 -7.22
N VAL A 178 -16.64 -3.22 -6.21
CA VAL A 178 -17.35 -2.05 -5.67
C VAL A 178 -16.43 -0.82 -5.67
N GLN A 179 -16.91 0.28 -6.26
CA GLN A 179 -16.22 1.57 -6.25
C GLN A 179 -16.41 2.25 -4.89
N HIS A 180 -15.34 2.84 -4.35
CA HIS A 180 -15.34 3.63 -3.11
C HIS A 180 -15.50 5.12 -3.41
#